data_AF-A0A0D5ZYZ8-F1
#
_entry.id   AF-A0A0D5ZYZ8-F1
#
_cell.length_a   1.000
_cell.length_b   1.000
_cell.length_c   1.000
_cell.angle_alpha   90.00
_cell.angle_beta   90.00
_cell.angle_gamma   90.00
#
_symmetry.space_group_name_H-M   'P 1'
#
loop_
_entity.id
_entity.type
_entity.pdbx_description
1 polymer ?
#
loop_
_entity_poly.entity_id
_entity_poly.type
_entity_poly.pdbx_seq_one_letter_code
_entity_poly.pdbx_strand_id
1 'polypeptide(L)' 'LAMHYSPDASTAFSSIAHITRDVNYGWIIRYLHANGASMFFICLFLHIGRGLYYGSFLYSETWNIGI' A
#
# COMPACT_ATOMS: atom_id res chain seq x y z
N LEU A 1 4.02 11.33 -3.98
CA LEU A 1 5.27 10.54 -3.84
C LEU A 1 5.99 10.42 -5.17
N ALA A 2 5.44 9.74 -6.18
CA ALA A 2 6.10 9.51 -7.47
C ALA A 2 6.57 10.79 -8.19
N MET A 3 5.79 11.89 -8.13
CA MET A 3 6.17 13.18 -8.74
C MET A 3 7.43 13.83 -8.14
N HIS A 4 7.92 13.35 -6.98
CA HIS A 4 9.06 13.92 -6.26
C HIS A 4 10.15 12.90 -5.93
N TYR A 5 9.94 11.62 -6.26
CA TYR A 5 10.91 10.56 -5.99
C TYR A 5 11.91 10.46 -7.15
N SER A 6 13.18 10.24 -6.83
CA SER A 6 14.22 9.94 -7.83
C SER A 6 14.63 8.47 -7.71
N PRO A 7 14.51 7.66 -8.78
CA PRO A 7 14.83 6.23 -8.74
C PRO A 7 16.32 5.91 -8.93
N ASP A 8 17.22 6.89 -8.81
CA ASP A 8 18.66 6.67 -8.85
C ASP A 8 19.20 6.31 -7.45
N ALA A 9 20.08 5.30 -7.35
CA ALA A 9 20.58 4.80 -6.07
C ALA A 9 21.32 5.87 -5.24
N SER A 10 21.95 6.86 -5.89
CA SER A 10 22.66 7.95 -5.19
C SER A 10 21.72 9.01 -4.62
N THR A 11 20.51 9.16 -5.17
CA THR A 11 19.55 10.21 -4.79
C THR A 11 18.23 9.68 -4.21
N ALA A 12 17.99 8.37 -4.25
CA ALA A 12 16.75 7.76 -3.77
C ALA A 12 16.43 8.13 -2.32
N PHE A 13 17.42 7.99 -1.42
CA PHE A 13 17.23 8.32 0.00
C PHE A 13 17.02 9.83 0.21
N SER A 14 17.82 10.68 -0.43
CA SER A 14 17.72 12.13 -0.29
C SER A 14 16.41 12.67 -0.88
N SER A 15 15.87 12.07 -1.94
CA SER A 15 14.57 12.44 -2.50
C SER A 15 13.40 12.14 -1.54
N ILE A 16 13.44 11.04 -0.78
CA ILE A 16 12.46 10.75 0.29
C ILE A 16 12.59 11.77 1.44
N ALA A 17 13.82 12.13 1.80
CA ALA A 17 14.08 13.16 2.81
C ALA A 17 13.49 14.51 2.37
N HIS A 18 13.71 14.90 1.12
CA HIS A 18 13.13 16.11 0.51
C HIS A 18 11.59 16.07 0.51
N ILE A 19 10.97 14.95 0.13
CA ILE A 19 9.51 14.79 0.21
C ILE A 19 9.00 15.02 1.64
N THR A 20 9.69 14.48 2.63
CA THR A 20 9.20 14.54 4.01
C THR A 20 9.39 15.93 4.63
N ARG A 21 10.45 16.65 4.26
CA ARG A 21 10.84 17.91 4.90
C ARG A 21 10.42 19.16 4.14
N ASP A 22 10.48 19.11 2.81
CA ASP A 22 10.47 20.33 1.99
C ASP A 22 9.24 20.40 1.07
N VAL A 23 8.59 19.26 0.78
CA VAL A 23 7.32 19.24 0.03
C VAL A 23 6.15 19.52 0.98
N ASN A 24 5.30 20.48 0.61
CA ASN A 24 4.07 20.81 1.35
C ASN A 24 3.23 19.56 1.61
N TYR A 25 2.95 19.28 2.89
CA TYR A 25 2.24 18.07 3.36
C TYR A 25 2.87 16.74 2.92
N GLY A 26 4.10 16.74 2.42
CA GLY A 26 4.75 15.54 1.90
C GLY A 26 4.99 14.48 2.97
N TRP A 27 5.21 14.89 4.23
CA TRP A 27 5.26 13.96 5.37
C TRP A 27 3.95 13.20 5.56
N ILE A 28 2.80 13.88 5.51
CA ILE A 28 1.48 13.23 5.65
C ILE A 28 1.29 12.23 4.53
N ILE A 29 1.52 12.65 3.28
CA ILE A 29 1.33 11.79 2.11
C ILE A 29 2.25 10.56 2.17
N ARG A 30 3.50 10.74 2.61
CA ARG A 30 4.46 9.64 2.79
C ARG A 30 3.98 8.64 3.84
N TYR A 31 3.58 9.12 5.01
CA TYR A 31 3.14 8.23 6.09
C TYR A 31 1.77 7.60 5.82
N LEU A 32 0.88 8.31 5.12
CA LEU A 32 -0.39 7.75 4.67
C LEU A 32 -0.17 6.61 3.67
N HIS A 33 0.74 6.76 2.71
CA HIS A 33 1.06 5.68 1.77
C HIS A 33 1.69 4.47 2.49
N ALA A 34 2.63 4.72 3.41
CA ALA A 34 3.29 3.66 4.17
C ALA A 34 2.31 2.90 5.09
N ASN A 35 1.52 3.60 5.91
CA ASN A 35 0.52 2.96 6.78
C ASN A 35 -0.66 2.40 6.00
N GLY A 36 -1.01 3.02 4.86
CA GLY A 36 -2.03 2.54 3.94
C GLY A 36 -1.69 1.16 3.37
N ALA A 37 -0.41 0.87 3.13
CA ALA A 37 0.03 -0.47 2.74
C ALA A 37 -0.27 -1.51 3.85
N SER A 38 0.02 -1.20 5.12
CA SER A 38 -0.33 -2.09 6.24
C SER A 38 -1.84 -2.28 6.37
N MET A 39 -2.62 -1.20 6.26
CA MET A 39 -4.09 -1.27 6.31
C MET A 39 -4.64 -2.11 5.15
N PHE A 40 -4.06 -2.01 3.96
CA PHE A 40 -4.43 -2.83 2.81
C PHE A 40 -4.27 -4.32 3.11
N PHE A 41 -3.14 -4.73 3.71
CA PHE A 41 -2.96 -6.13 4.14
C PHE A 41 -3.91 -6.56 5.25
N ILE A 42 -4.22 -5.70 6.22
CA ILE A 42 -5.26 -5.97 7.22
C ILE A 42 -6.60 -6.25 6.53
N CYS A 43 -7.02 -5.40 5.59
CA CYS A 43 -8.22 -5.60 4.81
C CYS A 43 -8.19 -6.89 4.00
N LEU A 44 -7.07 -7.22 3.36
CA LEU A 44 -6.92 -8.46 2.59
C LEU A 44 -7.08 -9.70 3.48
N PHE A 45 -6.40 -9.76 4.63
CA PHE A 45 -6.50 -10.92 5.52
C PHE A 45 -7.90 -11.06 6.11
N LEU A 46 -8.55 -9.96 6.50
CA LEU A 46 -9.95 -9.98 6.94
C LEU A 46 -10.88 -10.43 5.81
N HIS A 47 -10.65 -9.97 4.58
CA HIS A 47 -11.44 -10.35 3.41
C HIS A 47 -11.33 -11.85 3.11
N ILE A 48 -10.11 -12.39 3.09
CA ILE A 48 -9.85 -13.83 2.90
C ILE A 48 -10.48 -14.64 4.04
N GLY A 49 -10.23 -14.23 5.29
CA GLY A 49 -10.77 -14.91 6.48
C GLY A 49 -12.31 -14.97 6.47
N ARG A 50 -12.97 -13.86 6.12
CA ARG A 50 -14.41 -13.81 5.90
C ARG A 50 -14.84 -14.75 4.77
N GLY A 51 -14.09 -14.79 3.67
CA GLY A 51 -14.36 -15.68 2.53
C GLY A 51 -14.29 -17.15 2.90
N LEU A 52 -13.33 -17.54 3.75
CA LEU A 52 -13.24 -18.89 4.30
C LEU A 52 -14.39 -19.19 5.27
N TYR A 53 -14.67 -18.29 6.21
CA TYR A 53 -15.69 -18.48 7.25
C TYR A 53 -17.09 -18.68 6.68
N TYR A 54 -17.45 -17.94 5.63
CA TYR A 54 -18.77 -18.03 4.98
C TYR A 54 -18.79 -18.90 3.71
N GLY A 55 -17.73 -19.64 3.41
CA GLY A 55 -17.69 -20.51 2.22
C GLY A 55 -17.73 -19.76 0.89
N SER A 56 -17.35 -18.47 0.85
CA SER A 56 -17.37 -17.67 -0.37
C SER A 56 -16.39 -18.14 -1.44
N PHE A 57 -15.40 -18.98 -1.07
CA PHE A 57 -14.49 -19.64 -2.02
C PHE A 57 -15.20 -20.61 -2.98
N LEU A 58 -16.46 -20.99 -2.70
CA LEU A 58 -17.28 -21.78 -3.62
C LEU A 58 -17.64 -21.02 -4.91
N TYR A 59 -17.57 -19.68 -4.90
CA TYR A 59 -17.66 -18.86 -6.10
C TYR A 59 -16.31 -18.87 -6.83
N SER A 60 -15.99 -19.99 -7.49
CA SER A 60 -14.67 -20.32 -8.02
C SER A 60 -14.04 -19.23 -8.90
N GLU A 61 -14.82 -18.63 -9.82
CA GLU A 61 -14.31 -17.58 -10.70
C GLU A 61 -13.86 -16.34 -9.90
N THR A 62 -14.70 -15.86 -8.98
CA THR A 62 -14.38 -14.70 -8.14
C THR A 62 -13.23 -15.01 -7.17
N TRP A 63 -13.20 -16.22 -6.61
CA TRP A 63 -12.16 -16.64 -5.68
C TRP A 63 -10.80 -16.74 -6.37
N ASN A 64 -10.73 -17.36 -7.55
CA ASN A 64 -9.49 -17.54 -8.29
C ASN A 64 -8.92 -16.22 -8.86
N ILE A 65 -9.75 -15.22 -9.16
CA ILE A 65 -9.28 -13.86 -9.52
C ILE A 65 -8.68 -13.14 -8.31
N GLY A 66 -9.18 -13.43 -7.10
CA GLY A 66 -8.73 -12.78 -5.87
C GLY A 66 -7.46 -13.37 -5.26
N ILE A 67 -7.08 -14.60 -5.65
CA ILE A 67 -5.79 -15.23 -5.32
C ILE A 67 -4.71 -14.65 -6.22
#